data_AF-A0A9P5GA94-F1
#
_entry.id   AF-A0A9P5GA94-F1
#
_cell.length_a   1.000
_cell.length_b   1.000
_cell.length_c   1.000
_cell.angle_alpha   90.00
_cell.angle_beta   90.00
_cell.angle_gamma   90.00
#
_symmetry.space_group_name_H-M   'P 1'
#
loop_
_entity.id
_entity.type
_entity.pdbx_description
1 polymer ?
#
loop_
_entity_poly.entity_id
_entity_poly.type
_entity_poly.pdbx_seq_one_letter_code
_entity_poly.pdbx_strand_id
1 'polypeptide(L)'
;MSVSDLTLDLPCDEDLWTCGDEQEWKQKLASKPSPRQSVKVVELLRNRSLRKDELEPLGPSALFVATCTAYVEERALMKQFGDDPSNPLFEASPESIFNRLNKQTDDLLDIFLQFYSTHTATSPIVGNTAKLCHLFQIIRFIPYRILYSSCGWWMRKPEADVFTQQISRKLEEDPQKARQSLIHAAQILHLIRTQQLPECWDSFLFLIASLYIWFYDRFVVARKRGRVAGPTHLHTLRIDQGISHANLANWVHGEGEDEKPVHISGIGVLNGADSTSRVLKEAIHVLTHDGPWSVQSNTIARSLQGMLAGVFPSFDD
;
A
#
# COMPACT_ATOMS: atom_id res chain seq x y z
N MET A 1 -4.02 -5.08 24.37
CA MET A 1 -4.51 -3.71 24.54
C MET A 1 -5.48 -3.74 25.72
N SER A 2 -5.13 -3.08 26.82
CA SER A 2 -6.05 -2.92 27.94
C SER A 2 -6.97 -1.72 27.66
N VAL A 3 -8.12 -1.67 28.32
CA VAL A 3 -9.09 -0.55 28.17
C VAL A 3 -8.46 0.80 28.53
N SER A 4 -7.45 0.80 29.40
CA SER A 4 -6.66 1.99 29.73
C SER A 4 -5.93 2.58 28.51
N ASP A 5 -5.45 1.74 27.60
CA ASP A 5 -4.68 2.18 26.42
C ASP A 5 -5.54 3.01 25.47
N LEU A 6 -6.87 2.85 25.53
CA LEU A 6 -7.82 3.61 24.70
C LEU A 6 -7.94 5.08 25.14
N THR A 7 -7.57 5.37 26.38
CA THR A 7 -7.65 6.73 26.94
C THR A 7 -6.38 7.54 26.71
N LEU A 8 -5.36 6.94 26.10
CA LEU A 8 -4.10 7.59 25.76
C LEU A 8 -4.34 8.66 24.69
N ASP A 9 -3.63 9.77 24.87
CA ASP A 9 -3.53 10.82 23.86
C ASP A 9 -2.69 10.32 22.68
N LEU A 10 -3.01 10.78 21.47
CA LEU A 10 -2.14 10.54 20.33
C LEU A 10 -0.74 11.15 20.55
N PRO A 11 0.31 10.58 19.92
CA PRO A 11 1.65 11.13 19.98
C PRO A 11 1.67 12.63 19.65
N CYS A 12 2.48 13.38 20.41
CA CYS A 12 2.72 14.78 20.11
C CYS A 12 3.54 14.94 18.82
N ASP A 13 3.48 16.13 18.25
CA ASP A 13 4.19 16.50 17.03
C ASP A 13 5.71 16.30 17.15
N GLU A 14 6.26 15.61 16.15
CA GLU A 14 7.63 15.14 16.01
C GLU A 14 8.66 16.26 16.02
N ASP A 15 8.27 17.47 15.61
CA ASP A 15 9.17 18.62 15.62
C ASP A 15 9.61 19.02 17.03
N LEU A 16 8.89 18.57 18.07
CA LEU A 16 9.33 18.71 19.45
C LEU A 16 10.50 17.78 19.77
N TRP A 17 10.55 16.59 19.17
CA TRP A 17 11.60 15.60 19.42
C TRP A 17 12.89 15.85 18.64
N THR A 18 12.90 16.84 17.74
CA THR A 18 14.09 17.26 17.00
C THR A 18 14.92 18.32 17.73
N CYS A 19 14.44 18.82 18.88
CA CYS A 19 15.15 19.85 19.65
C CYS A 19 16.47 19.31 20.23
N GLY A 20 17.52 20.12 20.15
CA GLY A 20 18.85 19.77 20.69
C GLY A 20 18.96 19.91 22.20
N ASP A 21 18.10 20.74 22.82
CA ASP A 21 18.10 20.98 24.26
C ASP A 21 16.70 21.32 24.82
N GLU A 22 16.62 21.37 26.15
CA GLU A 22 15.39 21.63 26.90
C GLU A 22 14.84 23.04 26.66
N GLN A 23 15.70 24.03 26.43
CA GLN A 23 15.29 25.42 26.25
C GLN A 23 14.63 25.61 24.88
N GLU A 24 15.22 25.03 23.83
CA GLU A 24 14.64 24.95 22.49
C GLU A 24 13.30 24.22 22.52
N TRP A 25 13.22 23.09 23.24
CA TRP A 25 11.98 22.34 23.41
C TRP A 25 10.87 23.17 24.05
N LYS A 26 11.16 23.87 25.15
CA LYS A 26 10.19 24.74 25.84
C LYS A 26 9.76 25.92 24.97
N GLN A 27 10.68 26.52 24.20
CA GLN A 27 10.35 27.60 23.28
C GLN A 27 9.45 27.12 22.14
N LYS A 28 9.77 25.98 21.50
CA LYS A 28 8.92 25.39 20.47
C LYS A 28 7.55 25.02 21.02
N LEU A 29 7.48 24.40 22.20
CA LEU A 29 6.22 24.06 22.85
C LEU A 29 5.37 25.32 23.13
N ALA A 30 5.99 26.39 23.62
CA ALA A 30 5.31 27.66 23.91
C ALA A 30 4.90 28.44 22.65
N SER A 31 5.62 28.25 21.54
CA SER A 31 5.29 28.87 20.25
C SER A 31 4.12 28.20 19.54
N LYS A 32 3.79 26.96 19.91
CA LYS A 32 2.64 26.26 19.33
C LYS A 32 1.35 26.86 19.90
N PRO A 33 0.33 27.10 19.05
CA PRO A 33 -0.99 27.51 19.55
C PRO A 33 -1.46 26.49 20.58
N SER A 34 -2.05 26.96 21.69
CA SER A 34 -2.54 26.15 22.82
C SER A 34 -3.08 24.81 22.35
N PRO A 35 -2.82 23.69 23.07
CA PRO A 35 -3.10 22.35 22.57
C PRO A 35 -4.54 22.27 22.08
N ARG A 36 -4.72 22.30 20.75
CA ARG A 36 -5.97 21.88 20.13
C ARG A 36 -6.16 20.45 20.62
N GLN A 37 -7.33 20.17 21.19
CA GLN A 37 -7.68 18.94 21.92
C GLN A 37 -6.83 17.74 21.49
N SER A 38 -6.12 17.13 22.45
CA SER A 38 -5.43 15.87 22.20
C SER A 38 -6.46 14.85 21.74
N VAL A 39 -6.39 14.48 20.46
CA VAL A 39 -7.23 13.42 19.91
C VAL A 39 -6.83 12.15 20.64
N LYS A 40 -7.81 11.47 21.25
CA LYS A 40 -7.57 10.22 21.97
C LYS A 40 -7.73 9.03 21.04
N VAL A 41 -7.06 7.93 21.36
CA VAL A 41 -7.22 6.67 20.60
C VAL A 41 -8.69 6.23 20.56
N VAL A 42 -9.42 6.36 21.68
CA VAL A 42 -10.87 6.06 21.72
C VAL A 42 -11.71 6.94 20.80
N GLU A 43 -11.28 8.17 20.49
CA GLU A 43 -12.01 9.05 19.58
C GLU A 43 -11.83 8.65 18.13
N LEU A 44 -10.69 8.03 17.79
CA LEU A 44 -10.48 7.39 16.49
C LEU A 44 -11.37 6.15 16.33
N LEU A 45 -11.50 5.35 17.40
CA LEU A 45 -12.28 4.11 17.43
C LEU A 45 -13.79 4.34 17.48
N ARG A 46 -14.22 5.46 18.07
CA ARG A 46 -15.63 5.83 18.15
C ARG A 46 -16.08 6.35 16.79
N ASN A 47 -16.31 5.45 15.83
CA ASN A 47 -17.00 5.59 14.53
C ASN A 47 -17.60 6.98 14.21
N ARG A 48 -16.74 8.01 14.22
CA ARG A 48 -17.04 9.41 14.06
C ARG A 48 -16.17 9.78 12.88
N SER A 49 -16.81 10.25 11.83
CA SER A 49 -16.10 10.78 10.67
C SER A 49 -15.18 11.90 11.16
N LEU A 50 -13.89 11.62 11.25
CA LEU A 50 -12.88 12.62 11.54
C LEU A 50 -12.86 13.57 10.36
N ARG A 51 -13.01 14.87 10.64
CA ARG A 51 -12.96 15.87 9.56
C ARG A 51 -11.52 16.04 9.12
N LYS A 52 -11.31 16.36 7.84
CA LYS A 52 -9.98 16.70 7.32
C LYS A 52 -9.28 17.77 8.17
N ASP A 53 -10.04 18.77 8.61
CA ASP A 53 -9.57 19.85 9.50
C ASP A 53 -9.08 19.37 10.89
N GLU A 54 -9.59 18.22 11.37
CA GLU A 54 -9.14 17.59 12.63
C GLU A 54 -7.87 16.75 12.43
N LEU A 55 -7.60 16.31 11.20
CA LEU A 55 -6.50 15.41 10.84
C LEU A 55 -5.26 16.15 10.29
N GLU A 56 -5.45 17.22 9.53
CA GLU A 56 -4.37 18.06 8.99
C GLU A 56 -3.37 18.58 10.05
N PRO A 57 -3.75 18.92 11.29
CA PRO A 57 -2.78 19.39 12.29
C PRO A 57 -2.04 18.24 13.01
N LEU A 58 -2.34 16.98 12.72
CA LEU A 58 -1.68 15.84 13.37
C LEU A 58 -0.27 15.64 12.80
N GLY A 59 0.69 15.38 13.68
CA GLY A 59 2.03 14.96 13.28
C GLY A 59 2.05 13.56 12.64
N PRO A 60 3.07 13.21 11.85
CA PRO A 60 3.16 11.94 11.13
C PRO A 60 2.92 10.66 11.97
N SER A 61 3.37 10.59 13.22
CA SER A 61 3.12 9.43 14.09
C SER A 61 1.68 9.37 14.56
N ALA A 62 1.05 10.51 14.86
CA ALA A 62 -0.37 10.56 15.19
C ALA A 62 -1.23 10.13 14.01
N LEU A 63 -0.92 10.60 12.79
CA LEU A 63 -1.56 10.14 11.57
C LEU A 63 -1.32 8.65 11.31
N PHE A 64 -0.12 8.14 11.60
CA PHE A 64 0.19 6.72 11.45
C PHE A 64 -0.66 5.86 12.39
N VAL A 65 -0.76 6.24 13.66
CA VAL A 65 -1.61 5.56 14.65
C VAL A 65 -3.08 5.63 14.22
N ALA A 66 -3.55 6.79 13.75
CA ALA A 66 -4.91 6.93 13.23
C ALA A 66 -5.19 6.00 12.04
N THR A 67 -4.27 5.94 11.08
CA THR A 67 -4.38 5.09 9.89
C THR A 67 -4.39 3.60 10.27
N CYS A 68 -3.48 3.17 11.15
CA CYS A 68 -3.45 1.79 11.63
C CYS A 68 -4.72 1.42 12.38
N THR A 69 -5.22 2.33 13.21
CA THR A 69 -6.44 2.14 13.99
C THR A 69 -7.65 1.95 13.09
N ALA A 70 -7.86 2.87 12.14
CA ALA A 70 -8.95 2.79 11.17
C ALA A 70 -8.89 1.50 10.34
N TYR A 71 -7.70 1.12 9.86
CA TYR A 71 -7.51 -0.13 9.12
C TYR A 71 -7.85 -1.37 9.95
N VAL A 72 -7.39 -1.44 11.20
CA VAL A 72 -7.66 -2.58 12.09
C VAL A 72 -9.16 -2.71 12.37
N GLU A 73 -9.85 -1.59 12.61
CA GLU A 73 -11.29 -1.58 12.82
C GLU A 73 -12.07 -2.00 11.57
N GLU A 74 -11.72 -1.45 10.40
CA GLU A 74 -12.28 -1.88 9.13
C GLU A 74 -12.19 -3.40 9.02
N ARG A 75 -11.00 -3.97 9.22
CA ARG A 75 -10.77 -5.42 9.12
C ARG A 75 -11.48 -6.25 10.17
N ALA A 76 -11.56 -5.77 11.41
CA ALA A 76 -12.28 -6.46 12.47
C ALA A 76 -13.76 -6.60 12.12
N LEU A 77 -14.37 -5.51 11.61
CA LEU A 77 -15.77 -5.50 11.19
C LEU A 77 -15.99 -6.33 9.92
N MET A 78 -15.06 -6.29 8.93
CA MET A 78 -15.16 -7.18 7.76
C MET A 78 -15.19 -8.64 8.18
N LYS A 79 -14.37 -9.04 9.16
CA LYS A 79 -14.35 -10.43 9.65
C LYS A 79 -15.58 -10.80 10.45
N GLN A 80 -16.11 -9.86 11.23
CA GLN A 80 -17.24 -10.12 12.11
C GLN A 80 -18.57 -10.17 11.34
N PHE A 81 -18.70 -9.40 10.26
CA PHE A 81 -19.97 -9.19 9.57
C PHE A 81 -19.92 -9.48 8.06
N GLY A 82 -18.74 -9.55 7.44
CA GLY A 82 -18.61 -9.64 5.98
C GLY A 82 -19.03 -10.96 5.34
N ASP A 83 -19.20 -12.04 6.12
CA ASP A 83 -19.66 -13.35 5.63
C ASP A 83 -21.20 -13.52 5.68
N ASP A 84 -21.94 -12.58 6.28
CA ASP A 84 -23.40 -12.65 6.42
C ASP A 84 -24.10 -11.44 5.75
N PRO A 85 -24.49 -11.57 4.46
CA PRO A 85 -25.18 -10.50 3.73
C PRO A 85 -26.59 -10.21 4.26
N SER A 86 -27.13 -11.05 5.14
CA SER A 86 -28.44 -10.86 5.81
C SER A 86 -28.36 -10.01 7.08
N ASN A 87 -27.17 -9.50 7.44
CA ASN A 87 -27.03 -8.75 8.67
C ASN A 87 -27.67 -7.34 8.54
N PRO A 88 -28.51 -6.90 9.50
CA PRO A 88 -29.18 -5.60 9.46
C PRO A 88 -28.23 -4.39 9.41
N LEU A 89 -26.93 -4.56 9.68
CA LEU A 89 -25.88 -3.57 9.42
C LEU A 89 -25.68 -3.24 7.93
N PHE A 90 -26.06 -4.14 7.02
CA PHE A 90 -26.02 -3.92 5.56
C PHE A 90 -27.33 -3.36 5.01
N GLU A 91 -28.47 -3.62 5.66
CA GLU A 91 -29.79 -3.24 5.13
C GLU A 91 -30.35 -1.91 5.66
N ALA A 92 -29.82 -1.34 6.75
CA ALA A 92 -30.46 -0.21 7.44
C ALA A 92 -29.62 1.08 7.51
N SER A 93 -29.31 1.72 6.36
CA SER A 93 -28.98 3.17 6.24
C SER A 93 -28.53 3.51 4.81
N PRO A 94 -28.83 4.72 4.27
CA PRO A 94 -28.27 5.19 2.99
C PRO A 94 -26.73 5.18 2.91
N GLU A 95 -26.06 5.18 4.07
CA GLU A 95 -24.62 4.90 4.19
C GLU A 95 -24.43 3.77 5.21
N SER A 96 -24.15 2.55 4.73
CA SER A 96 -23.77 1.43 5.60
C SER A 96 -22.53 1.82 6.42
N ILE A 97 -22.45 1.34 7.66
CA ILE A 97 -21.29 1.59 8.55
C ILE A 97 -19.97 1.21 7.83
N PHE A 98 -20.02 0.18 7.01
CA PHE A 98 -18.92 -0.27 6.17
C PHE A 98 -18.45 0.79 5.16
N ASN A 99 -19.37 1.42 4.43
CA ASN A 99 -19.03 2.47 3.46
C ASN A 99 -18.40 3.68 4.16
N ARG A 100 -18.90 4.03 5.35
CA ARG A 100 -18.36 5.13 6.16
C ARG A 100 -16.92 4.87 6.61
N LEU A 101 -16.64 3.67 7.13
CA LEU A 101 -15.30 3.29 7.59
C LEU A 101 -14.32 3.14 6.45
N ASN A 102 -14.76 2.59 5.31
CA ASN A 102 -13.93 2.55 4.11
C ASN A 102 -13.54 3.95 3.66
N LYS A 103 -14.52 4.86 3.58
CA LYS A 103 -14.28 6.26 3.23
C LYS A 103 -13.35 6.95 4.23
N GLN A 104 -13.56 6.74 5.53
CA GLN A 104 -12.68 7.30 6.56
C GLN A 104 -11.23 6.79 6.42
N THR A 105 -11.06 5.51 6.11
CA THR A 105 -9.73 4.92 5.88
C THR A 105 -9.11 5.45 4.59
N ASP A 106 -9.90 5.63 3.52
CA ASP A 106 -9.46 6.28 2.27
C ASP A 106 -8.99 7.72 2.53
N ASP A 107 -9.82 8.52 3.22
CA ASP A 107 -9.51 9.91 3.56
C ASP A 107 -8.22 10.01 4.39
N LEU A 108 -8.03 9.13 5.39
CA LEU A 108 -6.80 9.08 6.21
C LEU A 108 -5.57 8.73 5.38
N LEU A 109 -5.68 7.73 4.50
CA LEU A 109 -4.58 7.32 3.63
C LEU A 109 -4.21 8.43 2.65
N ASP A 110 -5.19 9.14 2.08
CA ASP A 110 -4.97 10.23 1.14
C ASP A 110 -4.35 11.46 1.82
N ILE A 111 -4.83 11.83 3.01
CA ILE A 111 -4.24 12.91 3.82
C ILE A 111 -2.77 12.58 4.13
N PHE A 112 -2.48 11.35 4.52
CA PHE A 112 -1.11 10.96 4.82
C PHE A 112 -0.20 11.04 3.60
N LEU A 113 -0.65 10.53 2.44
CA LEU A 113 0.14 10.58 1.21
C LEU A 113 0.37 12.01 0.73
N GLN A 114 -0.61 12.91 0.93
CA GLN A 114 -0.47 14.34 0.66
C GLN A 114 0.56 14.99 1.61
N PHE A 115 0.50 14.65 2.90
CA PHE A 115 1.46 15.12 3.91
C PHE A 115 2.88 14.65 3.58
N TYR A 116 3.05 13.37 3.24
CA TYR A 116 4.33 12.80 2.82
C TYR A 116 4.91 13.57 1.64
N SER A 117 4.11 13.81 0.60
CA SER A 117 4.55 14.51 -0.63
C SER A 117 5.07 15.93 -0.35
N THR A 118 4.62 16.56 0.73
CA THR A 118 5.00 17.92 1.13
C THR A 118 6.14 17.96 2.15
N HIS A 119 6.39 16.88 2.92
CA HIS A 119 7.33 16.85 4.05
C HIS A 119 8.43 15.78 3.93
N THR A 120 8.78 15.35 2.71
CA THR A 120 9.70 14.23 2.43
C THR A 120 11.09 14.28 3.09
N ALA A 121 11.51 15.42 3.68
CA ALA A 121 12.85 15.63 4.21
C ALA A 121 12.98 15.60 5.75
N THR A 122 11.91 15.39 6.52
CA THR A 122 11.95 15.72 7.97
C THR A 122 12.17 14.55 8.93
N SER A 123 11.83 13.29 8.59
CA SER A 123 11.97 12.16 9.53
C SER A 123 11.92 10.76 8.86
N PRO A 124 12.70 9.77 9.34
CA PRO A 124 12.62 8.38 8.86
C PRO A 124 11.25 7.72 9.12
N ILE A 125 10.53 8.15 10.16
CA ILE A 125 9.18 7.66 10.47
C ILE A 125 8.23 7.96 9.30
N VAL A 126 8.38 9.14 8.68
CA VAL A 126 7.55 9.60 7.56
C VAL A 126 7.71 8.69 6.34
N GLY A 127 8.93 8.23 6.04
CA GLY A 127 9.20 7.28 4.96
C GLY A 127 8.54 5.92 5.20
N ASN A 128 8.57 5.43 6.43
CA ASN A 128 8.05 4.09 6.77
C ASN A 128 6.55 4.06 6.80
N THR A 129 5.95 5.12 7.34
CA THR A 129 4.52 5.28 7.28
C THR A 129 4.03 5.41 5.84
N ALA A 130 4.73 6.14 4.96
CA ALA A 130 4.35 6.21 3.55
C ALA A 130 4.34 4.84 2.88
N LYS A 131 5.40 4.03 3.09
CA LYS A 131 5.47 2.64 2.62
C LYS A 131 4.27 1.82 3.12
N LEU A 132 3.89 1.97 4.39
CA LEU A 132 2.75 1.27 4.99
C LEU A 132 1.39 1.77 4.46
N CYS A 133 1.22 3.06 4.20
CA CYS A 133 0.01 3.59 3.57
C CYS A 133 -0.19 3.03 2.16
N HIS A 134 0.88 2.99 1.35
CA HIS A 134 0.84 2.32 0.05
C HIS A 134 0.51 0.82 0.19
N LEU A 135 1.09 0.14 1.19
CA LEU A 135 0.77 -1.26 1.46
C LEU A 135 -0.71 -1.44 1.77
N PHE A 136 -1.28 -0.61 2.65
CA PHE A 136 -2.69 -0.67 3.03
C PHE A 136 -3.60 -0.52 1.82
N GLN A 137 -3.30 0.39 0.89
CA GLN A 137 -4.04 0.53 -0.36
C GLN A 137 -4.00 -0.74 -1.22
N ILE A 138 -2.86 -1.44 -1.27
CA ILE A 138 -2.74 -2.71 -2.01
C ILE A 138 -3.53 -3.82 -1.30
N ILE A 139 -3.31 -4.02 0.00
CA ILE A 139 -3.88 -5.19 0.71
C ILE A 139 -5.38 -5.04 0.99
N ARG A 140 -5.91 -3.80 1.04
CA ARG A 140 -7.37 -3.54 1.06
C ARG A 140 -8.03 -4.02 -0.23
N PHE A 141 -7.38 -3.84 -1.36
CA PHE A 141 -7.84 -4.39 -2.63
C PHE A 141 -7.57 -5.90 -2.74
N ILE A 142 -6.32 -6.36 -2.70
CA ILE A 142 -5.99 -7.80 -2.74
C ILE A 142 -5.23 -8.19 -1.45
N PRO A 143 -5.88 -8.90 -0.51
CA PRO A 143 -5.23 -9.31 0.74
C PRO A 143 -3.94 -10.11 0.49
N TYR A 144 -2.90 -9.83 1.28
CA TYR A 144 -1.59 -10.50 1.14
C TYR A 144 -1.70 -12.03 1.20
N ARG A 145 -2.65 -12.58 1.97
CA ARG A 145 -2.88 -14.03 2.04
C ARG A 145 -3.26 -14.59 0.68
N ILE A 146 -4.12 -13.90 -0.08
CA ILE A 146 -4.51 -14.34 -1.42
C ILE A 146 -3.31 -14.26 -2.37
N LEU A 147 -2.49 -13.20 -2.27
CA LEU A 147 -1.25 -13.07 -3.06
C LEU A 147 -0.26 -14.22 -2.77
N TYR A 148 -0.07 -14.59 -1.50
CA TYR A 148 0.85 -15.68 -1.15
C TYR A 148 0.27 -17.05 -1.51
N SER A 149 -0.99 -17.30 -1.17
CA SER A 149 -1.69 -18.55 -1.49
C SER A 149 -1.72 -18.85 -3.00
N SER A 150 -1.94 -17.83 -3.83
CA SER A 150 -1.98 -17.99 -5.29
C SER A 150 -0.63 -18.35 -5.91
N CYS A 151 0.47 -17.92 -5.28
CA CYS A 151 1.81 -18.37 -5.67
C CYS A 151 2.17 -19.75 -5.10
N GLY A 152 1.29 -20.37 -4.31
CA GLY A 152 1.46 -21.71 -3.74
C GLY A 152 2.31 -21.76 -2.47
N TRP A 153 2.53 -20.63 -1.80
CA TRP A 153 3.10 -20.64 -0.47
C TRP A 153 2.17 -21.41 0.48
N TRP A 154 2.70 -22.48 1.07
CA TRP A 154 2.00 -23.36 2.02
C TRP A 154 0.75 -24.06 1.44
N MET A 155 0.65 -24.18 0.11
CA MET A 155 -0.53 -24.74 -0.57
C MET A 155 -0.16 -25.68 -1.71
N ARG A 156 -1.07 -26.59 -2.07
CA ARG A 156 -0.92 -27.43 -3.27
C ARG A 156 -1.40 -26.69 -4.52
N LYS A 157 -0.91 -27.10 -5.70
CA LYS A 157 -1.26 -26.48 -6.99
C LYS A 157 -2.76 -26.25 -7.21
N PRO A 158 -3.66 -27.24 -6.98
CA PRO A 158 -5.09 -27.03 -7.23
C PRO A 158 -5.71 -25.96 -6.32
N GLU A 159 -5.20 -25.83 -5.08
CA GLU A 159 -5.65 -24.82 -4.12
C GLU A 159 -5.14 -23.43 -4.52
N ALA A 160 -3.86 -23.34 -4.92
CA ALA A 160 -3.25 -22.11 -5.41
C ALA A 160 -3.94 -21.57 -6.68
N ASP A 161 -4.39 -22.47 -7.57
CA ASP A 161 -5.12 -22.11 -8.78
C ASP A 161 -6.47 -21.44 -8.47
N VAL A 162 -7.16 -21.82 -7.38
CA VAL A 162 -8.40 -21.17 -6.94
C VAL A 162 -8.13 -19.72 -6.53
N PHE A 163 -7.11 -19.46 -5.71
CA PHE A 163 -6.74 -18.09 -5.32
C PHE A 163 -6.25 -17.27 -6.50
N THR A 164 -5.55 -17.90 -7.45
CA THR A 164 -5.13 -17.27 -8.70
C THR A 164 -6.33 -16.80 -9.53
N GLN A 165 -7.37 -17.62 -9.64
CA GLN A 165 -8.62 -17.24 -10.31
C GLN A 165 -9.35 -16.12 -9.57
N GLN A 166 -9.34 -16.12 -8.23
CA GLN A 166 -9.90 -15.03 -7.43
C GLN A 166 -9.19 -13.70 -7.71
N ILE A 167 -7.86 -13.69 -7.79
CA ILE A 167 -7.09 -12.49 -8.16
C ILE A 167 -7.47 -12.00 -9.55
N SER A 168 -7.48 -12.89 -10.54
CA SER A 168 -7.84 -12.53 -11.92
C SER A 168 -9.23 -11.89 -11.97
N ARG A 169 -10.23 -12.53 -11.33
CA ARG A 169 -11.59 -12.02 -11.28
C ARG A 169 -11.66 -10.65 -10.62
N LYS A 170 -10.99 -10.47 -9.48
CA LYS A 170 -11.00 -9.21 -8.74
C LYS A 170 -10.38 -8.05 -9.53
N LEU A 171 -9.32 -8.33 -10.29
CA LEU A 171 -8.69 -7.35 -11.19
C LEU A 171 -9.62 -6.94 -12.35
N GLU A 172 -10.49 -7.85 -12.79
CA GLU A 172 -11.48 -7.60 -13.84
C GLU A 172 -12.71 -6.85 -13.33
N GLU A 173 -13.20 -7.19 -12.14
CA GLU A 173 -14.39 -6.61 -11.52
C GLU A 173 -14.21 -5.13 -11.17
N ASP A 174 -13.01 -4.72 -10.74
CA ASP A 174 -12.71 -3.35 -10.33
C ASP A 174 -11.40 -2.85 -10.98
N PRO A 175 -11.43 -2.51 -12.28
CA PRO A 175 -10.24 -2.09 -13.02
C PRO A 175 -9.67 -0.76 -12.52
N GLN A 176 -10.51 0.10 -11.94
CA GLN A 176 -10.07 1.37 -11.35
C GLN A 176 -9.20 1.11 -10.13
N LYS A 177 -9.67 0.30 -9.16
CA LYS A 177 -8.85 -0.06 -8.00
C LYS A 177 -7.63 -0.87 -8.40
N ALA A 178 -7.73 -1.71 -9.44
CA ALA A 178 -6.57 -2.42 -9.96
C ALA A 178 -5.47 -1.46 -10.44
N ARG A 179 -5.83 -0.40 -11.17
CA ARG A 179 -4.89 0.63 -11.59
C ARG A 179 -4.34 1.45 -10.41
N GLN A 180 -5.19 1.81 -9.45
CA GLN A 180 -4.75 2.53 -8.24
C GLN A 180 -3.74 1.71 -7.43
N SER A 181 -4.07 0.46 -7.10
CA SER A 181 -3.15 -0.43 -6.37
C SER A 181 -1.84 -0.68 -7.13
N LEU A 182 -1.86 -0.68 -8.47
CA LEU A 182 -0.62 -0.75 -9.26
C LEU A 182 0.28 0.47 -9.03
N ILE A 183 -0.29 1.68 -8.97
CA ILE A 183 0.45 2.90 -8.64
C ILE A 183 1.07 2.75 -7.25
N HIS A 184 0.29 2.34 -6.24
CA HIS A 184 0.84 2.17 -4.88
C HIS A 184 1.95 1.11 -4.82
N ALA A 185 1.82 0.00 -5.57
CA ALA A 185 2.88 -1.00 -5.67
C ALA A 185 4.16 -0.43 -6.30
N ALA A 186 4.02 0.33 -7.38
CA ALA A 186 5.15 0.99 -8.04
C ALA A 186 5.83 2.03 -7.13
N GLN A 187 5.06 2.77 -6.32
CA GLN A 187 5.59 3.71 -5.32
C GLN A 187 6.37 2.99 -4.21
N ILE A 188 5.91 1.83 -3.72
CA ILE A 188 6.69 1.03 -2.74
C ILE A 188 8.04 0.63 -3.34
N LEU A 189 8.05 0.11 -4.58
CA LEU A 189 9.31 -0.25 -5.23
C LEU A 189 10.23 0.97 -5.37
N HIS A 190 9.68 2.12 -5.76
CA HIS A 190 10.45 3.36 -5.86
C HIS A 190 11.09 3.75 -4.52
N LEU A 191 10.30 3.83 -3.45
CA LEU A 191 10.75 4.22 -2.11
C LEU A 191 11.85 3.30 -1.58
N ILE A 192 11.69 1.98 -1.72
CA ILE A 192 12.68 1.00 -1.24
C ILE A 192 13.96 1.03 -2.06
N ARG A 193 13.90 1.36 -3.35
CA ARG A 193 15.09 1.46 -4.21
C ARG A 193 15.90 2.73 -4.00
N THR A 194 15.25 3.82 -3.63
CA THR A 194 15.89 5.13 -3.49
C THR A 194 16.35 5.42 -2.07
N GLN A 195 15.93 4.62 -1.09
CA GLN A 195 16.43 4.73 0.28
C GLN A 195 17.91 4.32 0.39
N GLN A 196 18.61 4.91 1.36
CA GLN A 196 20.05 4.67 1.54
C GLN A 196 20.37 3.34 2.23
N LEU A 197 19.52 2.90 3.16
CA LEU A 197 19.72 1.69 3.95
C LEU A 197 18.45 0.84 3.96
N PRO A 198 18.56 -0.49 3.81
CA PRO A 198 17.42 -1.39 3.96
C PRO A 198 16.91 -1.41 5.41
N GLU A 199 15.60 -1.48 5.55
CA GLU A 199 14.91 -1.63 6.82
C GLU A 199 14.25 -3.01 6.96
N CYS A 200 13.86 -3.36 8.19
CA CYS A 200 13.40 -4.70 8.53
C CYS A 200 12.14 -5.14 7.78
N TRP A 201 11.27 -4.22 7.35
CA TRP A 201 10.01 -4.55 6.69
C TRP A 201 10.09 -4.48 5.17
N ASP A 202 11.16 -3.92 4.61
CA ASP A 202 11.25 -3.64 3.18
C ASP A 202 11.18 -4.90 2.34
N SER A 203 11.79 -5.98 2.82
CA SER A 203 11.79 -7.27 2.12
C SER A 203 10.36 -7.77 1.84
N PHE A 204 9.46 -7.66 2.83
CA PHE A 204 8.05 -8.04 2.70
C PHE A 204 7.24 -7.06 1.87
N LEU A 205 7.46 -5.76 2.06
CA LEU A 205 6.80 -4.71 1.31
C LEU A 205 7.11 -4.84 -0.18
N PHE A 206 8.39 -5.04 -0.50
CA PHE A 206 8.88 -5.26 -1.85
C PHE A 206 8.32 -6.54 -2.46
N LEU A 207 8.24 -7.64 -1.69
CA LEU A 207 7.61 -8.89 -2.12
C LEU A 207 6.13 -8.67 -2.50
N ILE A 208 5.33 -8.08 -1.60
CA ILE A 208 3.89 -7.86 -1.84
C ILE A 208 3.67 -6.98 -3.07
N ALA A 209 4.42 -5.87 -3.18
CA ALA A 209 4.36 -4.98 -4.34
C ALA A 209 4.75 -5.69 -5.64
N SER A 210 5.83 -6.48 -5.61
CA SER A 210 6.30 -7.24 -6.78
C SER A 210 5.31 -8.31 -7.22
N LEU A 211 4.72 -9.05 -6.29
CA LEU A 211 3.68 -10.04 -6.60
C LEU A 211 2.43 -9.37 -7.18
N TYR A 212 2.02 -8.23 -6.63
CA TYR A 212 0.89 -7.48 -7.16
C TYR A 212 1.14 -7.05 -8.62
N ILE A 213 2.30 -6.44 -8.90
CA ILE A 213 2.68 -6.03 -10.26
C ILE A 213 2.73 -7.24 -11.18
N TRP A 214 3.30 -8.37 -10.72
CA TRP A 214 3.37 -9.61 -11.48
C TRP A 214 1.97 -10.13 -11.88
N PHE A 215 1.02 -10.15 -10.94
CA PHE A 215 -0.36 -10.56 -11.21
C PHE A 215 -1.08 -9.59 -12.15
N TYR A 216 -0.92 -8.29 -11.95
CA TYR A 216 -1.51 -7.28 -12.81
C TYR A 216 -1.01 -7.42 -14.25
N ASP A 217 0.31 -7.54 -14.43
CA ASP A 217 0.92 -7.71 -15.75
C ASP A 217 0.44 -9.01 -16.43
N ARG A 218 0.39 -10.11 -15.66
CA ARG A 218 -0.08 -11.41 -16.15
C ARG A 218 -1.55 -11.45 -16.55
N PHE A 219 -2.46 -10.78 -15.81
CA PHE A 219 -3.90 -10.93 -16.02
C PHE A 219 -4.59 -9.75 -16.68
N VAL A 220 -4.04 -8.55 -16.54
CA VAL A 220 -4.59 -7.33 -17.14
C VAL A 220 -3.85 -6.98 -18.42
N VAL A 221 -2.52 -6.88 -18.35
CA VAL A 221 -1.71 -6.44 -19.51
C VAL A 221 -1.64 -7.52 -20.58
N ALA A 222 -1.38 -8.78 -20.20
CA ALA A 222 -1.28 -9.89 -21.17
C ALA A 222 -2.56 -10.09 -22.00
N ARG A 223 -3.73 -9.87 -21.38
CA ARG A 223 -5.02 -9.96 -22.09
C ARG A 223 -5.24 -8.84 -23.10
N LYS A 224 -4.67 -7.66 -22.86
CA LYS A 224 -4.75 -6.52 -23.77
C LYS A 224 -3.79 -6.63 -24.96
N ARG A 225 -2.77 -7.49 -24.88
CA ARG A 225 -1.75 -7.72 -25.93
C ARG A 225 -2.33 -8.03 -27.31
N GLY A 226 -3.48 -8.73 -27.36
CA GLY A 226 -4.15 -9.07 -28.62
C GLY A 226 -4.99 -7.94 -29.24
N ARG A 227 -5.13 -6.80 -28.56
CA ARG A 227 -5.99 -5.68 -29.01
C ARG A 227 -5.22 -4.51 -29.62
N VAL A 228 -3.90 -4.45 -29.44
CA VAL A 228 -3.07 -3.31 -29.87
C VAL A 228 -2.22 -3.72 -31.08
N ALA A 229 -2.81 -3.61 -32.26
CA ALA A 229 -2.08 -3.61 -33.54
C ALA A 229 -2.06 -2.17 -34.06
N GLY A 230 -1.17 -1.33 -33.51
CA GLY A 230 -1.06 0.09 -33.88
C GLY A 230 0.37 0.62 -33.74
N PRO A 231 0.76 1.65 -34.52
CA PRO A 231 2.15 2.07 -34.66
C PRO A 231 2.72 2.79 -33.43
N THR A 232 3.74 2.15 -32.86
CA THR A 232 5.01 2.60 -32.25
C THR A 232 5.31 4.09 -31.96
N HIS A 233 4.39 4.90 -31.44
CA HIS A 233 4.74 6.23 -30.85
C HIS A 233 3.89 6.62 -29.62
N LEU A 234 3.48 5.65 -28.81
CA LEU A 234 2.71 5.92 -27.60
C LEU A 234 3.63 6.36 -26.46
N HIS A 235 3.39 7.57 -25.92
CA HIS A 235 4.08 8.05 -24.72
C HIS A 235 3.84 7.09 -23.55
N THR A 236 4.92 6.52 -23.00
CA THR A 236 4.86 5.61 -21.85
C THR A 236 4.37 6.34 -20.60
N LEU A 237 3.44 5.72 -19.87
CA LEU A 237 2.99 6.21 -18.58
C LEU A 237 3.88 5.66 -17.46
N ARG A 238 4.75 6.51 -16.92
CA ARG A 238 5.63 6.18 -15.79
C ARG A 238 4.94 6.38 -14.44
N ILE A 239 4.48 5.31 -13.82
CA ILE A 239 3.63 5.41 -12.62
C ILE A 239 4.41 5.51 -11.29
N ASP A 240 5.71 5.28 -11.33
CA ASP A 240 6.60 5.26 -10.16
C ASP A 240 7.33 6.60 -9.93
N GLN A 241 7.24 7.56 -10.86
CA GLN A 241 7.88 8.87 -10.75
C GLN A 241 6.90 9.99 -11.07
N GLY A 242 7.11 11.17 -10.47
CA GLY A 242 6.22 12.34 -10.44
C GLY A 242 5.63 12.79 -11.78
N ILE A 243 4.65 12.04 -12.29
CA ILE A 243 3.70 12.47 -13.30
C ILE A 243 2.69 13.40 -12.64
N SER A 244 2.17 14.37 -13.40
CA SER A 244 1.08 15.22 -12.91
C SER A 244 -0.08 14.36 -12.40
N HIS A 245 -0.52 14.63 -11.18
CA HIS A 245 -1.63 13.88 -10.55
C HIS A 245 -2.87 13.78 -11.44
N ALA A 246 -3.13 14.80 -12.28
CA ALA A 246 -4.22 14.80 -13.26
C ALA A 246 -4.08 13.67 -14.32
N ASN A 247 -2.90 13.43 -14.87
CA ASN A 247 -2.69 12.38 -15.87
C ASN A 247 -2.81 10.97 -15.28
N LEU A 248 -2.35 10.79 -14.04
CA LEU A 248 -2.51 9.52 -13.32
C LEU A 248 -3.97 9.29 -12.94
N ALA A 249 -4.69 10.31 -12.47
CA ALA A 249 -6.11 10.24 -12.15
C ALA A 249 -6.94 9.86 -13.39
N ASN A 250 -6.69 10.53 -14.52
CA ASN A 250 -7.33 10.24 -15.80
C ASN A 250 -7.11 8.77 -16.23
N TRP A 251 -5.87 8.29 -16.19
CA TRP A 251 -5.57 6.88 -16.48
C TRP A 251 -6.25 5.91 -15.51
N VAL A 252 -6.29 6.24 -14.21
CA VAL A 252 -7.00 5.45 -13.19
C VAL A 252 -8.49 5.37 -13.50
N HIS A 253 -9.13 6.47 -13.89
CA HIS A 253 -10.55 6.50 -14.26
C HIS A 253 -10.84 5.89 -15.63
N GLY A 254 -9.80 5.59 -16.43
CA GLY A 254 -9.96 5.14 -17.81
C GLY A 254 -10.41 6.26 -18.75
N GLU A 255 -10.26 7.51 -18.30
CA GLU A 255 -10.54 8.70 -19.09
C GLU A 255 -9.24 9.10 -19.81
N GLY A 256 -9.21 8.90 -21.13
CA GLY A 256 -8.03 9.17 -21.95
C GLY A 256 -7.36 7.89 -22.42
N GLU A 257 -7.43 7.69 -23.73
CA GLU A 257 -6.77 6.68 -24.58
C GLU A 257 -6.24 5.44 -23.84
N ASP A 258 -6.98 4.35 -23.98
CA ASP A 258 -6.79 2.98 -23.50
C ASP A 258 -5.40 2.31 -23.76
N GLU A 259 -4.37 3.06 -24.14
CA GLU A 259 -3.24 2.52 -24.91
C GLU A 259 -1.85 2.95 -24.44
N LYS A 260 -1.70 3.73 -23.36
CA LYS A 260 -0.35 4.10 -22.92
C LYS A 260 0.38 2.93 -22.26
N PRO A 261 1.54 2.48 -22.79
CA PRO A 261 2.33 1.45 -22.14
C PRO A 261 2.80 1.92 -20.76
N VAL A 262 2.53 1.13 -19.73
CA VAL A 262 2.90 1.44 -18.35
C VAL A 262 4.38 1.11 -18.13
N HIS A 263 5.14 2.03 -17.55
CA HIS A 263 6.55 1.88 -17.23
C HIS A 263 6.76 2.00 -15.71
N ILE A 264 7.63 1.13 -15.17
CA ILE A 264 8.09 1.18 -13.77
C ILE A 264 9.62 1.10 -13.77
N SER A 265 10.31 1.96 -13.03
CA SER A 265 11.79 1.92 -12.95
C SER A 265 12.30 0.57 -12.45
N GLY A 266 13.37 0.08 -13.08
CA GLY A 266 13.94 -1.25 -12.81
C GLY A 266 13.24 -2.39 -13.54
N ILE A 267 11.92 -2.31 -13.74
CA ILE A 267 11.15 -3.35 -14.45
C ILE A 267 11.03 -3.04 -15.95
N GLY A 268 10.92 -1.76 -16.31
CA GLY A 268 10.67 -1.30 -17.67
C GLY A 268 9.19 -1.27 -18.02
N VAL A 269 8.87 -1.40 -19.31
CA VAL A 269 7.49 -1.40 -19.81
C VAL A 269 6.80 -2.73 -19.50
N LEU A 270 5.59 -2.67 -18.93
CA LEU A 270 4.71 -3.82 -18.75
C LEU A 270 4.07 -4.21 -20.08
N ASN A 271 4.20 -5.48 -20.46
CA ASN A 271 3.77 -6.00 -21.75
C ASN A 271 3.08 -7.38 -21.66
N GLY A 272 2.87 -7.90 -20.45
CA GLY A 272 2.20 -9.14 -20.16
C GLY A 272 2.92 -10.42 -20.60
N ALA A 273 4.17 -10.33 -21.06
CA ALA A 273 4.97 -11.47 -21.48
C ALA A 273 6.30 -11.50 -20.73
N ASP A 274 7.37 -11.00 -21.35
CA ASP A 274 8.71 -10.93 -20.78
C ASP A 274 8.78 -9.98 -19.58
N SER A 275 7.87 -9.00 -19.48
CA SER A 275 7.75 -8.15 -18.29
C SER A 275 7.43 -8.95 -17.02
N THR A 276 6.65 -10.03 -17.09
CA THR A 276 6.33 -10.83 -15.90
C THR A 276 7.60 -11.44 -15.29
N SER A 277 8.50 -11.97 -16.13
CA SER A 277 9.80 -12.47 -15.67
C SER A 277 10.72 -11.34 -15.20
N ARG A 278 10.67 -10.16 -15.83
CA ARG A 278 11.45 -8.98 -15.38
C ARG A 278 11.05 -8.53 -13.98
N VAL A 279 9.75 -8.53 -13.65
CA VAL A 279 9.27 -8.19 -12.30
C VAL A 279 9.95 -9.06 -11.25
N LEU A 280 9.95 -10.39 -11.45
CA LEU A 280 10.57 -11.33 -10.51
C LEU A 280 12.09 -11.17 -10.46
N LYS A 281 12.76 -11.02 -11.62
CA LYS A 281 14.20 -10.81 -11.68
C LYS A 281 14.63 -9.54 -10.95
N GLU A 282 13.86 -8.47 -11.08
CA GLU A 282 14.14 -7.23 -10.39
C GLU A 282 13.96 -7.36 -8.88
N ALA A 283 12.91 -8.08 -8.44
CA ALA A 283 12.73 -8.37 -7.02
C ALA A 283 13.85 -9.23 -6.44
N ILE A 284 14.28 -10.27 -7.16
CA ILE A 284 15.44 -11.07 -6.78
C ILE A 284 16.68 -10.19 -6.68
N HIS A 285 16.92 -9.32 -7.65
CA HIS A 285 18.08 -8.44 -7.67
C HIS A 285 18.12 -7.49 -6.46
N VAL A 286 17.02 -6.79 -6.17
CA VAL A 286 16.95 -5.82 -5.06
C VAL A 286 17.05 -6.52 -3.70
N LEU A 287 16.45 -7.71 -3.56
CA LEU A 287 16.46 -8.46 -2.30
C LEU A 287 17.78 -9.20 -2.04
N THR A 288 18.61 -9.40 -3.06
CA THR A 288 19.88 -10.12 -2.91
C THR A 288 21.00 -9.16 -2.49
N HIS A 289 21.33 -9.15 -1.20
CA HIS A 289 22.40 -8.32 -0.67
C HIS A 289 23.01 -8.88 0.62
N ASP A 290 24.18 -8.37 1.02
CA ASP A 290 24.88 -8.74 2.25
C ASP A 290 24.68 -7.73 3.40
N GLY A 291 23.85 -6.70 3.20
CA GLY A 291 23.54 -5.67 4.19
C GLY A 291 22.60 -6.09 5.34
N PRO A 292 22.11 -5.13 6.15
CA PRO A 292 21.14 -5.38 7.22
C PRO A 292 19.90 -6.13 6.70
N TRP A 293 19.38 -7.08 7.49
CA TRP A 293 18.20 -7.90 7.15
C TRP A 293 18.38 -8.83 5.94
N SER A 294 19.62 -8.99 5.44
CA SER A 294 19.99 -9.85 4.31
C SER A 294 19.47 -11.28 4.41
N VAL A 295 19.52 -11.90 5.59
CA VAL A 295 19.02 -13.28 5.77
C VAL A 295 17.57 -13.41 5.31
N GLN A 296 16.70 -12.49 5.71
CA GLN A 296 15.29 -12.50 5.33
C GLN A 296 15.11 -12.15 3.85
N SER A 297 15.77 -11.08 3.37
CA SER A 297 15.69 -10.66 1.97
C SER A 297 16.16 -11.77 1.01
N ASN A 298 17.30 -12.40 1.31
CA ASN A 298 17.87 -13.49 0.53
C ASN A 298 16.98 -14.74 0.55
N THR A 299 16.33 -15.06 1.67
CA THR A 299 15.35 -16.15 1.72
C THR A 299 14.16 -15.88 0.81
N ILE A 300 13.61 -14.67 0.82
CA ILE A 300 12.54 -14.28 -0.11
C ILE A 300 13.04 -14.34 -1.57
N ALA A 301 14.25 -13.85 -1.84
CA ALA A 301 14.85 -13.89 -3.17
C ALA A 301 14.96 -15.33 -3.71
N ARG A 302 15.39 -16.29 -2.88
CA ARG A 302 15.44 -17.73 -3.23
C ARG A 302 14.04 -18.27 -3.55
N SER A 303 13.03 -17.94 -2.76
CA SER A 303 11.64 -18.35 -3.05
C SER A 303 11.16 -17.80 -4.40
N LEU A 304 11.48 -16.53 -4.72
CA LEU A 304 11.16 -15.91 -6.01
C LEU A 304 11.93 -16.53 -7.18
N GLN A 305 13.18 -16.98 -6.97
CA GLN A 305 13.92 -17.75 -7.97
C GLN A 305 13.21 -19.06 -8.30
N GLY A 306 12.69 -19.77 -7.28
CA GLY A 306 11.85 -20.96 -7.48
C GLY A 306 10.63 -20.68 -8.34
N MET A 307 9.90 -19.60 -8.04
CA MET A 307 8.75 -19.15 -8.82
C MET A 307 9.12 -18.81 -10.27
N LEU A 308 10.27 -18.15 -10.49
CA LEU A 308 10.78 -17.86 -11.84
C LEU A 308 11.13 -19.14 -12.62
N ALA A 309 11.60 -20.18 -11.93
CA ALA A 309 11.85 -21.51 -12.49
C ALA A 309 10.59 -22.38 -12.65
N GLY A 310 9.41 -21.89 -12.23
CA GLY A 310 8.15 -22.64 -12.29
C GLY A 310 7.94 -23.64 -11.14
N VAL A 311 8.74 -23.56 -10.09
CA VAL A 311 8.63 -24.34 -8.85
C VAL A 311 7.81 -23.54 -7.83
N PHE A 312 7.07 -24.24 -6.95
CA PHE A 312 6.40 -23.57 -5.85
C PHE A 312 7.40 -22.95 -4.87
N PRO A 313 7.16 -21.72 -4.39
CA PRO A 313 8.05 -21.06 -3.47
C PRO A 313 7.96 -21.73 -2.08
N SER A 314 9.12 -22.00 -1.49
CA SER A 314 9.28 -22.45 -0.11
C SER A 314 10.14 -21.45 0.66
N PHE A 315 9.86 -21.28 1.96
CA PHE A 315 10.72 -20.55 2.90
C PHE A 315 11.53 -21.50 3.79
N ASP A 316 11.32 -22.81 3.64
CA ASP A 316 11.97 -23.86 4.43
C ASP A 316 13.33 -24.19 3.79
N ASP A 317 14.35 -23.38 4.11
CA ASP A 317 15.79 -23.67 3.95
C ASP A 317 16.63 -22.72 4.81
#